data_AF-I7L6Z2-F1
#
_entry.id   AF-I7L6Z2-F1
#
_cell.length_a   1.000
_cell.length_b   1.000
_cell.length_c   1.000
_cell.angle_alpha   90.00
_cell.angle_beta   90.00
_cell.angle_gamma   90.00
#
_symmetry.space_group_name_H-M   'P 1'
#
loop_
_entity.id
_entity.type
_entity.pdbx_description
1 polymer ?
#
loop_
_entity_poly.entity_id
_entity_poly.type
_entity_poly.pdbx_seq_one_letter_code
_entity_poly.pdbx_strand_id
1 'polypeptide(L)'
;MIEVEAKELGLKPIEVDHSFGMKRKAGVLNEEISKIQLDAQKDFTSAVRDMNILSKLDQSKSEDERTLERLEEKYNAGFGTTDPDMWDMRLEAIAMILSPKVDQISLSSKTELKLTEKYLEFIEDLAGINTKTKREKFENKDLDTSDIAAVARRLMLAILNIKEEDAQPTAEDEKSRSVGSK
;
A
#
# COMPACT_ATOMS: atom_id res chain seq x y z
N MET A 1 23.26 -13.05 21.77
CA MET A 1 21.80 -13.08 21.71
C MET A 1 21.37 -11.64 21.50
N ILE A 2 20.63 -11.37 20.43
CA ILE A 2 20.07 -10.04 20.16
C ILE A 2 18.60 -10.12 20.51
N GLU A 3 18.09 -9.16 21.26
CA GLU A 3 16.68 -9.03 21.59
C GLU A 3 16.15 -7.73 20.98
N VAL A 4 14.92 -7.78 20.48
CA VAL A 4 14.22 -6.61 19.95
C VAL A 4 13.07 -6.25 20.88
N GLU A 5 13.07 -5.00 21.34
CA GLU A 5 11.98 -4.42 22.12
C GLU A 5 10.69 -4.34 21.29
N ALA A 6 9.59 -4.80 21.87
CA ALA A 6 8.26 -4.82 21.23
C ALA A 6 7.16 -4.30 22.18
N LYS A 7 7.54 -3.39 23.09
CA LYS A 7 6.66 -2.79 24.10
C LYS A 7 5.49 -2.04 23.47
N GLU A 8 5.66 -1.50 22.27
CA GLU A 8 4.62 -0.80 21.51
C GLU A 8 3.43 -1.73 21.20
N LEU A 9 3.68 -3.05 21.17
CA LEU A 9 2.66 -4.08 20.97
C LEU A 9 2.22 -4.76 22.28
N GLY A 10 2.70 -4.26 23.43
CA GLY A 10 2.50 -4.88 24.74
C GLY A 10 3.18 -6.24 24.88
N LEU A 11 4.27 -6.46 24.15
CA LEU A 11 5.02 -7.72 24.15
C LEU A 11 6.30 -7.61 24.99
N LYS A 12 6.76 -8.76 25.47
CA LYS A 12 8.12 -8.88 26.02
C LYS A 12 9.15 -8.76 24.87
N PRO A 13 10.42 -8.45 25.17
CA PRO A 13 11.48 -8.51 24.18
C PRO A 13 11.49 -9.85 23.44
N ILE A 14 11.72 -9.79 22.13
CA ILE A 14 11.70 -10.96 21.25
C ILE A 14 13.15 -11.34 20.94
N GLU A 15 13.53 -12.57 21.24
CA GLU A 15 14.85 -13.10 20.89
C GLU A 15 14.96 -13.29 19.37
N VAL A 16 16.07 -12.83 18.80
CA VAL A 16 16.34 -12.91 17.37
C VAL A 16 17.08 -14.20 17.03
N ASP A 17 16.45 -15.04 16.21
CA ASP A 17 17.10 -16.17 15.56
C ASP A 17 17.74 -15.76 14.23
N HIS A 18 19.04 -15.98 14.10
CA HIS A 18 19.82 -15.69 12.89
C HIS A 18 19.97 -16.89 11.95
N SER A 19 19.18 -17.95 12.15
CA SER A 19 19.16 -19.10 11.26
C SER A 19 18.88 -18.69 9.81
N PHE A 20 19.40 -19.48 8.88
CA PHE A 20 19.18 -19.24 7.45
C PHE A 20 17.68 -19.19 7.09
N GLY A 21 16.85 -20.00 7.76
CA GLY A 21 15.40 -19.98 7.59
C GLY A 21 14.79 -18.62 7.97
N MET A 22 15.23 -18.01 9.07
CA MET A 22 14.73 -16.70 9.50
C MET A 22 15.21 -15.57 8.60
N LYS A 23 16.47 -15.60 8.14
CA LYS A 23 16.96 -14.64 7.14
C LYS A 23 16.16 -14.69 5.85
N ARG A 24 15.78 -15.89 5.39
CA ARG A 24 14.90 -16.06 4.24
C ARG A 24 13.51 -15.44 4.48
N LYS A 25 12.89 -15.69 5.64
CA LYS A 25 11.60 -15.09 6.00
C LYS A 25 11.65 -13.56 6.03
N ALA A 26 12.70 -12.98 6.62
CA ALA A 26 12.93 -11.53 6.63
C ALA A 26 13.08 -10.96 5.21
N GLY A 27 13.80 -11.65 4.32
CA GLY A 27 13.89 -11.28 2.91
C GLY A 27 12.55 -11.31 2.18
N VAL A 28 11.75 -12.37 2.40
CA VAL A 28 10.39 -12.50 1.82
C VAL A 28 9.48 -11.37 2.29
N LEU A 29 9.49 -11.02 3.58
CA LEU A 29 8.72 -9.89 4.09
C LEU A 29 9.09 -8.59 3.36
N ASN A 30 10.38 -8.32 3.19
CA ASN A 30 10.85 -7.11 2.50
C ASN A 30 10.39 -7.05 1.03
N GLU A 31 10.44 -8.18 0.32
CA GLU A 31 9.92 -8.29 -1.05
C GLU A 31 8.40 -8.07 -1.09
N GLU A 32 7.64 -8.68 -0.17
CA GLU A 32 6.19 -8.54 -0.11
C GLU A 32 5.76 -7.09 0.18
N ILE A 33 6.41 -6.40 1.13
CA ILE A 33 6.16 -4.99 1.44
C ILE A 33 6.45 -4.12 0.22
N SER A 34 7.62 -4.32 -0.41
CA SER A 34 8.03 -3.55 -1.59
C SER A 34 7.04 -3.72 -2.73
N LYS A 35 6.54 -4.94 -2.94
CA LYS A 35 5.53 -5.24 -3.95
C LYS A 35 4.19 -4.56 -3.64
N ILE A 36 3.72 -4.63 -2.40
CA ILE A 36 2.46 -3.98 -1.98
C ILE A 36 2.53 -2.46 -2.19
N GLN A 37 3.66 -1.84 -1.85
CA GLN A 37 3.88 -0.41 -2.04
C GLN A 37 3.96 -0.03 -3.52
N LEU A 38 4.68 -0.81 -4.32
CA LEU A 38 4.81 -0.61 -5.77
C LEU A 38 3.45 -0.75 -6.47
N ASP A 39 2.67 -1.76 -6.12
CA ASP A 39 1.34 -1.98 -6.69
C ASP A 39 0.39 -0.84 -6.31
N ALA A 40 0.42 -0.38 -5.05
CA ALA A 40 -0.34 0.80 -4.63
C ALA A 40 0.06 2.07 -5.41
N GLN A 41 1.36 2.28 -5.66
CA GLN A 41 1.85 3.41 -6.44
C GLN A 41 1.41 3.32 -7.91
N LYS A 42 1.42 2.13 -8.51
CA LYS A 42 0.92 1.90 -9.86
C LYS A 42 -0.58 2.16 -9.95
N ASP A 43 -1.35 1.70 -8.96
CA ASP A 43 -2.79 1.92 -8.89
C ASP A 43 -3.12 3.41 -8.76
N PHE A 44 -2.39 4.15 -7.90
CA PHE A 44 -2.50 5.60 -7.78
C PHE A 44 -2.20 6.30 -9.12
N THR A 45 -1.06 5.99 -9.73
CA THR A 45 -0.62 6.61 -10.99
C THR A 45 -1.63 6.33 -12.12
N SER A 46 -2.15 5.11 -12.17
CA SER A 46 -3.20 4.69 -13.10
C SER A 46 -4.49 5.46 -12.87
N ALA A 47 -4.93 5.61 -11.62
CA ALA A 47 -6.12 6.37 -11.25
C ALA A 47 -6.00 7.87 -11.60
N VAL A 48 -4.85 8.50 -11.32
CA VAL A 48 -4.59 9.91 -11.68
C VAL A 48 -4.64 10.11 -13.19
N ARG A 49 -3.99 9.21 -13.95
CA ARG A 49 -4.03 9.26 -15.42
C ARG A 49 -5.46 9.16 -15.93
N ASP A 50 -6.23 8.20 -15.41
CA ASP A 50 -7.59 7.94 -15.89
C ASP A 50 -8.55 9.04 -15.49
N MET A 51 -8.40 9.64 -14.31
CA MET A 51 -9.18 10.82 -13.88
C MET A 51 -8.91 12.03 -14.79
N ASN A 52 -7.66 12.21 -15.21
CA ASN A 52 -7.28 13.26 -16.16
C ASN A 52 -7.87 12.99 -17.56
N ILE A 53 -7.91 11.73 -18.02
CA ILE A 53 -8.59 11.34 -19.26
C ILE A 53 -10.09 11.63 -19.14
N LEU A 54 -10.73 11.16 -18.07
CA LEU A 54 -12.17 11.31 -17.80
C LEU A 54 -12.59 12.79 -17.84
N SER A 55 -11.81 13.68 -17.22
CA SER A 55 -12.08 15.13 -17.18
C SER A 55 -12.02 15.84 -18.54
N LYS A 56 -11.54 15.16 -19.58
CA LYS A 56 -11.33 15.72 -20.93
C LYS A 56 -12.22 15.09 -21.99
N LEU A 57 -12.99 14.06 -21.63
CA LEU A 57 -13.88 13.40 -22.58
C LEU A 57 -14.98 14.35 -23.03
N ASP A 58 -15.26 14.31 -24.32
CA ASP A 58 -16.23 15.15 -25.00
C ASP A 58 -17.24 14.26 -25.71
N GLN A 59 -18.50 14.35 -25.28
CA GLN A 59 -19.62 13.58 -25.82
C GLN A 59 -19.76 13.72 -27.35
N SER A 60 -19.32 14.83 -27.93
CA SER A 60 -19.41 15.07 -29.38
C SER A 60 -18.45 14.21 -30.21
N LYS A 61 -17.50 13.50 -29.57
CA LYS A 61 -16.48 12.70 -30.25
C LYS A 61 -16.70 11.21 -30.05
N SER A 62 -16.87 10.47 -31.15
CA SER A 62 -17.07 9.02 -31.11
C SER A 62 -15.90 8.23 -30.50
N GLU A 63 -14.69 8.79 -30.52
CA GLU A 63 -13.51 8.20 -29.89
C GLU A 63 -13.53 8.32 -28.36
N ASP A 64 -14.17 9.38 -27.84
CA ASP A 64 -14.30 9.63 -26.41
C ASP A 64 -15.38 8.71 -25.81
N GLU A 65 -16.45 8.39 -26.54
CA GLU A 65 -17.42 7.35 -26.17
C GLU A 65 -16.73 5.98 -25.98
N ARG A 66 -15.89 5.56 -26.94
CA ARG A 66 -15.12 4.31 -26.79
C ARG A 66 -14.14 4.34 -25.62
N THR A 67 -13.61 5.52 -25.33
CA THR A 67 -12.72 5.71 -24.18
C THR A 67 -13.49 5.61 -22.87
N LEU A 68 -14.69 6.18 -22.82
CA LEU A 68 -15.61 6.04 -21.69
C LEU A 68 -15.97 4.58 -21.44
N GLU A 69 -16.43 3.84 -22.45
CA GLU A 69 -16.77 2.41 -22.35
C GLU A 69 -15.60 1.56 -21.79
N ARG A 70 -14.36 1.85 -22.23
CA ARG A 70 -13.18 1.16 -21.71
C ARG A 70 -12.90 1.47 -20.25
N LEU A 71 -13.12 2.71 -19.81
CA LEU A 71 -13.00 3.09 -18.41
C LEU A 71 -14.12 2.44 -17.58
N GLU A 72 -15.34 2.37 -18.12
CA GLU A 72 -16.47 1.70 -17.51
C GLU A 72 -16.17 0.20 -17.27
N GLU A 73 -15.63 -0.49 -18.28
CA GLU A 73 -15.20 -1.89 -18.14
C GLU A 73 -14.06 -2.04 -17.12
N LYS A 74 -13.02 -1.18 -17.22
CA LYS A 74 -11.86 -1.23 -16.32
C LYS A 74 -12.24 -1.07 -14.85
N TYR A 75 -13.19 -0.18 -14.56
CA TYR A 75 -13.61 0.13 -13.20
C TYR A 75 -14.87 -0.63 -12.78
N ASN A 76 -15.41 -1.49 -13.64
CA ASN A 76 -16.68 -2.19 -13.45
C ASN A 76 -17.78 -1.19 -13.02
N ALA A 77 -17.83 -0.09 -13.74
CA ALA A 77 -18.62 1.09 -13.45
C ALA A 77 -19.37 1.43 -14.72
N GLY A 78 -20.66 1.17 -14.79
CA GLY A 78 -21.40 1.39 -16.02
C GLY A 78 -22.84 0.95 -15.84
N PHE A 79 -23.73 1.60 -16.57
CA PHE A 79 -25.17 1.35 -16.48
C PHE A 79 -25.65 0.35 -17.54
N GLY A 80 -24.74 -0.23 -18.33
CA GLY A 80 -25.06 -1.12 -19.45
C GLY A 80 -25.74 -0.39 -20.61
N THR A 81 -25.53 0.92 -20.72
CA THR A 81 -26.13 1.77 -21.75
C THR A 81 -25.12 2.79 -22.26
N THR A 82 -25.24 3.11 -23.54
CA THR A 82 -24.49 4.18 -24.23
C THR A 82 -25.40 5.36 -24.58
N ASP A 83 -26.53 5.48 -23.88
CA ASP A 83 -27.48 6.58 -24.05
C ASP A 83 -26.76 7.93 -23.86
N PRO A 84 -26.75 8.81 -24.88
CA PRO A 84 -26.15 10.14 -24.78
C PRO A 84 -26.69 10.95 -23.59
N ASP A 85 -27.96 10.79 -23.23
CA ASP A 85 -28.56 11.55 -22.11
C ASP A 85 -28.01 11.12 -20.75
N MET A 86 -27.35 9.96 -20.69
CA MET A 86 -26.73 9.40 -19.48
C MET A 86 -25.23 9.69 -19.39
N TRP A 87 -24.66 10.46 -20.34
CA TRP A 87 -23.22 10.74 -20.43
C TRP A 87 -22.63 11.25 -19.10
N ASP A 88 -23.22 12.30 -18.52
CA ASP A 88 -22.72 12.90 -17.29
C ASP A 88 -22.78 11.92 -16.11
N MET A 89 -23.84 11.13 -16.01
CA MET A 89 -23.99 10.13 -14.95
C MET A 89 -22.96 9.00 -15.09
N ARG A 90 -22.64 8.58 -16.31
CA ARG A 90 -21.59 7.60 -16.61
C ARG A 90 -20.20 8.13 -16.22
N LEU A 91 -19.90 9.38 -16.57
CA LEU A 91 -18.68 10.05 -16.11
C LEU A 91 -18.60 10.09 -14.57
N GLU A 92 -19.70 10.49 -13.91
CA GLU A 92 -19.75 10.62 -12.46
C GLU A 92 -19.55 9.28 -11.74
N ALA A 93 -20.14 8.19 -12.26
CA ALA A 93 -19.98 6.86 -11.69
C ALA A 93 -18.50 6.42 -11.64
N ILE A 94 -17.73 6.71 -12.70
CA ILE A 94 -16.30 6.42 -12.74
C ILE A 94 -15.53 7.37 -11.81
N ALA A 95 -15.88 8.66 -11.83
CA ALA A 95 -15.26 9.66 -10.96
C ALA A 95 -15.41 9.31 -9.47
N MET A 96 -16.56 8.78 -9.04
CA MET A 96 -16.78 8.34 -7.66
C MET A 96 -15.84 7.19 -7.25
N ILE A 97 -15.46 6.31 -8.17
CA ILE A 97 -14.53 5.20 -7.90
C ILE A 97 -13.07 5.68 -7.92
N LEU A 98 -12.75 6.63 -8.79
CA LEU A 98 -11.41 7.18 -8.96
C LEU A 98 -11.04 8.18 -7.86
N SER A 99 -11.95 9.05 -7.44
CA SER A 99 -11.66 10.15 -6.50
C SER A 99 -10.99 9.66 -5.21
N PRO A 100 -11.48 8.61 -4.52
CA PRO A 100 -10.81 8.09 -3.33
C PRO A 100 -9.40 7.56 -3.58
N LYS A 101 -9.09 7.12 -4.80
CA LYS A 101 -7.76 6.63 -5.19
C LYS A 101 -6.82 7.78 -5.54
N VAL A 102 -7.34 8.92 -5.98
CA VAL A 102 -6.58 10.12 -6.38
C VAL A 102 -6.33 11.06 -5.19
N ASP A 103 -7.28 11.15 -4.25
CA ASP A 103 -7.18 12.01 -3.06
C ASP A 103 -6.23 11.47 -1.97
N GLN A 104 -5.67 10.27 -2.16
CA GLN A 104 -4.82 9.61 -1.16
C GLN A 104 -3.35 10.01 -1.29
N ILE A 105 -2.93 10.92 -0.39
CA ILE A 105 -1.51 11.20 -0.05
C ILE A 105 -0.92 10.12 0.89
N SER A 106 -1.75 9.21 1.42
CA SER A 106 -1.36 8.12 2.32
C SER A 106 -1.99 6.82 1.82
N LEU A 107 -1.20 5.73 1.84
CA LEU A 107 -1.58 4.36 1.51
C LEU A 107 -3.07 4.11 1.81
N SER A 108 -3.86 3.68 0.80
CA SER A 108 -5.29 3.38 0.99
C SER A 108 -5.52 2.53 2.23
N SER A 109 -6.65 2.68 2.94
CA SER A 109 -6.98 1.83 4.10
C SER A 109 -6.84 0.32 3.81
N LYS A 110 -7.05 -0.08 2.54
CA LYS A 110 -6.81 -1.44 2.05
C LYS A 110 -5.31 -1.79 1.96
N THR A 111 -4.48 -0.87 1.49
CA THR A 111 -3.02 -1.04 1.42
C THR A 111 -2.43 -1.08 2.82
N GLU A 112 -2.90 -0.18 3.69
CA GLU A 112 -2.55 -0.12 5.10
C GLU A 112 -2.88 -1.43 5.80
N LEU A 113 -4.12 -1.93 5.66
CA LEU A 113 -4.53 -3.24 6.18
C LEU A 113 -3.62 -4.37 5.69
N LYS A 114 -3.35 -4.46 4.39
CA LYS A 114 -2.47 -5.50 3.82
C LYS A 114 -1.05 -5.44 4.39
N LEU A 115 -0.49 -4.24 4.55
CA LEU A 115 0.83 -4.07 5.16
C LEU A 115 0.81 -4.51 6.62
N THR A 116 -0.20 -4.08 7.38
CA THR A 116 -0.39 -4.47 8.78
C THR A 116 -0.53 -5.97 8.96
N GLU A 117 -1.30 -6.65 8.10
CA GLU A 117 -1.42 -8.11 8.11
C GLU A 117 -0.06 -8.79 7.93
N LYS A 118 0.76 -8.33 6.97
CA LYS A 118 2.10 -8.87 6.73
C LYS A 118 3.06 -8.65 7.89
N TYR A 119 3.01 -7.48 8.52
CA TYR A 119 3.81 -7.21 9.71
C TYR A 119 3.40 -8.09 10.89
N LEU A 120 2.10 -8.26 11.13
CA LEU A 120 1.58 -9.12 12.21
C LEU A 120 1.92 -10.59 11.97
N GLU A 121 1.75 -11.11 10.75
CA GLU A 121 2.13 -12.49 10.37
C GLU A 121 3.61 -12.75 10.66
N PHE A 122 4.49 -11.80 10.31
CA PHE A 122 5.91 -11.92 10.58
C PHE A 122 6.24 -11.92 12.08
N ILE A 123 5.58 -11.06 12.87
CA ILE A 123 5.77 -11.00 14.32
C ILE A 123 5.24 -12.27 14.99
N GLU A 124 4.10 -12.80 14.56
CA GLU A 124 3.52 -14.07 15.01
C GLU A 124 4.51 -15.21 14.83
N ASP A 125 5.07 -15.32 13.63
CA ASP A 125 6.06 -16.34 13.25
C ASP A 125 7.33 -16.30 14.10
N LEU A 126 7.75 -15.11 14.56
CA LEU A 126 8.98 -14.91 15.33
C LEU A 126 8.79 -15.02 16.84
N ALA A 127 7.74 -14.38 17.36
CA ALA A 127 7.48 -14.37 18.79
C ALA A 127 6.68 -15.60 19.25
N GLY A 128 6.17 -16.43 18.33
CA GLY A 128 5.34 -17.59 18.65
C GLY A 128 4.03 -17.19 19.36
N ILE A 129 3.54 -15.98 19.09
CA ILE A 129 2.35 -15.42 19.72
C ILE A 129 1.18 -15.41 18.76
N ASN A 130 -0.02 -15.65 19.28
CA ASN A 130 -1.24 -15.41 18.51
C ASN A 130 -1.46 -13.88 18.37
N THR A 131 -1.47 -13.38 17.13
CA THR A 131 -1.67 -11.94 16.87
C THR A 131 -3.13 -11.53 16.68
N LYS A 132 -4.10 -12.44 16.85
CA LYS A 132 -5.54 -12.16 16.68
C LYS A 132 -6.02 -10.96 17.50
N THR A 133 -5.65 -10.88 18.78
CA THR A 133 -6.01 -9.73 19.64
C THR A 133 -5.35 -8.42 19.18
N LYS A 134 -4.22 -8.47 18.47
CA LYS A 134 -3.54 -7.27 17.94
C LYS A 134 -4.20 -6.83 16.64
N ARG A 135 -4.64 -7.77 15.81
CA ARG A 135 -5.50 -7.50 14.64
C ARG A 135 -6.82 -6.85 15.06
N GLU A 136 -7.48 -7.37 16.08
CA GLU A 136 -8.71 -6.78 16.63
C GLU A 136 -8.48 -5.34 17.14
N LYS A 137 -7.36 -5.07 17.82
CA LYS A 137 -6.99 -3.71 18.23
C LYS A 137 -6.72 -2.77 17.06
N PHE A 138 -6.06 -3.25 16.01
CA PHE A 138 -5.84 -2.48 14.79
C PHE A 138 -7.17 -2.13 14.10
N GLU A 139 -8.07 -3.10 13.94
CA GLU A 139 -9.40 -2.90 13.34
C GLU A 139 -10.24 -1.89 14.15
N ASN A 140 -10.10 -1.87 15.47
CA ASN A 140 -10.75 -0.91 16.37
C ASN A 140 -10.02 0.45 16.48
N LYS A 141 -8.88 0.64 15.77
CA LYS A 141 -8.01 1.82 15.83
C LYS A 141 -7.36 2.08 17.20
N ASP A 142 -7.29 1.05 18.03
CA ASP A 142 -6.57 1.06 19.32
C ASP A 142 -5.07 0.76 19.14
N LEU A 143 -4.63 0.45 17.92
CA LEU A 143 -3.25 0.19 17.54
C LEU A 143 -2.98 0.67 16.11
N ASP A 144 -1.89 1.41 15.90
CA ASP A 144 -1.55 2.01 14.61
C ASP A 144 -0.64 1.08 13.78
N THR A 145 -0.80 1.12 12.45
CA THR A 145 0.07 0.43 11.49
C THR A 145 1.55 0.79 11.69
N SER A 146 1.85 2.04 12.04
CA SER A 146 3.21 2.54 12.26
C SER A 146 3.91 1.85 13.43
N ASP A 147 3.21 1.60 14.54
CA ASP A 147 3.74 0.88 15.70
C ASP A 147 4.07 -0.58 15.36
N ILE A 148 3.15 -1.24 14.63
CA ILE A 148 3.31 -2.62 14.16
C ILE A 148 4.48 -2.70 13.17
N ALA A 149 4.54 -1.77 12.22
CA ALA A 149 5.60 -1.69 11.22
C ALA A 149 6.97 -1.43 11.88
N ALA A 150 7.04 -0.60 12.91
CA ALA A 150 8.28 -0.29 13.61
C ALA A 150 8.87 -1.52 14.32
N VAL A 151 8.04 -2.34 14.97
CA VAL A 151 8.49 -3.61 15.57
C VAL A 151 8.94 -4.59 14.49
N ALA A 152 8.16 -4.78 13.43
CA ALA A 152 8.50 -5.70 12.36
C ALA A 152 9.80 -5.31 11.63
N ARG A 153 10.02 -4.01 11.39
CA ARG A 153 11.25 -3.50 10.78
C ARG A 153 12.48 -3.74 11.66
N ARG A 154 12.39 -3.46 12.96
CA ARG A 154 13.50 -3.73 13.90
C ARG A 154 13.85 -5.21 13.95
N LEU A 155 12.84 -6.09 13.98
CA LEU A 155 13.04 -7.55 13.88
C LEU A 155 13.71 -7.97 12.58
N MET A 156 13.22 -7.47 11.44
CA MET A 156 13.77 -7.76 10.12
C MET A 156 15.25 -7.34 10.01
N LEU A 157 15.58 -6.11 10.42
CA LEU A 157 16.94 -5.59 10.40
C LEU A 157 17.87 -6.39 11.32
N ALA A 158 17.41 -6.71 12.53
CA ALA A 158 18.16 -7.53 13.46
C ALA A 158 18.43 -8.93 12.89
N ILE A 159 17.44 -9.61 12.30
CA ILE A 159 17.60 -10.94 11.68
C ILE A 159 18.62 -10.89 10.54
N LEU A 160 18.52 -9.87 9.67
CA LEU A 160 19.41 -9.68 8.53
C LEU A 160 20.81 -9.17 8.94
N ASN A 161 20.99 -8.80 10.21
CA ASN A 161 22.21 -8.18 10.73
C ASN A 161 22.59 -6.90 9.97
N ILE A 162 21.57 -6.11 9.62
CA ILE A 162 21.69 -4.80 9.00
C ILE A 162 21.54 -3.76 10.10
N LYS A 163 22.44 -2.78 10.19
CA LYS A 163 22.27 -1.68 11.15
C LYS A 163 21.20 -0.74 10.63
N GLU A 164 20.39 -0.15 11.51
CA GLU A 164 19.37 0.84 11.12
C GLU A 164 19.96 2.01 10.30
N GLU A 165 21.21 2.37 10.57
CA GLU A 165 21.97 3.40 9.84
C GLU A 165 22.24 3.04 8.37
N ASP A 166 22.34 1.74 8.06
CA ASP A 166 22.57 1.23 6.69
C ASP A 166 21.26 1.07 5.89
N ALA A 167 20.10 1.27 6.53
CA ALA A 167 18.77 1.01 5.97
C ALA A 167 17.98 2.28 5.57
N GLN A 168 18.54 3.48 5.77
CA GLN A 168 17.95 4.72 5.23
C GLN A 168 18.15 4.80 3.71
N PRO A 169 17.17 5.32 2.94
CA PRO A 169 17.41 5.67 1.55
C PRO A 169 18.56 6.69 1.52
N THR A 170 19.61 6.39 0.77
CA THR A 170 20.71 7.34 0.60
C THR A 170 20.17 8.61 -0.04
N ALA A 171 20.66 9.78 0.39
CA ALA A 171 20.26 11.10 -0.12
C ALA A 171 20.47 11.28 -1.65
N GLU A 172 20.98 10.27 -2.35
CA GLU A 172 21.05 10.22 -3.81
C GLU A 172 19.69 9.93 -4.47
N ASP A 173 18.75 9.29 -3.78
CA ASP A 173 17.38 9.08 -4.30
C ASP A 173 16.53 10.36 -4.31
N GLU A 174 16.86 11.35 -3.48
CA GLU A 174 16.20 12.68 -3.50
C GLU A 174 16.60 13.52 -4.73
N LYS A 175 17.81 13.34 -5.26
CA LYS A 175 18.27 14.09 -6.44
C LYS A 175 17.51 13.72 -7.70
N SER A 176 17.05 12.47 -7.81
CA SER A 176 16.26 11.97 -8.95
C SER A 176 14.83 12.55 -9.01
N ARG A 177 14.34 13.15 -7.92
CA ARG A 177 13.04 13.86 -7.87
C ARG A 177 13.13 15.35 -8.21
N SER A 178 14.32 15.93 -8.32
CA SER A 178 14.48 17.39 -8.51
C SER A 178 14.78 17.85 -9.94
N VAL A 179 14.91 16.94 -10.92
CA VAL A 179 15.16 17.34 -12.32
C VAL A 179 13.88 17.23 -13.13
N GLY A 180 13.14 18.34 -13.23
CA GLY A 180 12.03 18.43 -14.18
C GLY A 180 11.01 19.54 -13.98
N SER A 181 11.26 20.53 -13.11
CA SER A 181 10.59 21.84 -13.22
C SER A 181 11.53 22.82 -13.90
N LYS A 182 11.40 22.95 -15.21
CA LYS A 182 11.77 24.14 -15.98
C LYS A 182 10.69 24.42 -17.00
#